data_AF-A0A6I5C8H3-F1
#
_entry.id   AF-A0A6I5C8H3-F1
#
_cell.length_a   1.000
_cell.length_b   1.000
_cell.length_c   1.000
_cell.angle_alpha   90.00
_cell.angle_beta   90.00
_cell.angle_gamma   90.00
#
_symmetry.space_group_name_H-M   'P 1'
#
loop_
_entity.id
_entity.type
_entity.pdbx_description
1 polymer ?
#
loop_
_entity_poly.entity_id
_entity_poly.type
_entity_poly.pdbx_seq_one_letter_code
_entity_poly.pdbx_strand_id
1 'polypeptide(L)'
;AAQFWKDEDGFYEDPTPQADAETVKAVKALGTPLYGKDPDPTVPGQDWQQATAEHAAWDDLVNWDMEPTGADNARLFLSSGGFARTAPEPGSLEYRIAVEDLKTRFAACGWRTPVDPNKVLGKEVADASAEWQQEIAAQAVQRNQILTANSDATKALAAGAKALGEMLGQSWYADHLTRWQDYWSAGGPGWIGDSPLVLHAHGSSANCLDVEGGKKDNGTPVQIYTCNGSAAQQWQIRDGALANVASGKCLDVKSAGTADGTAIQIWTCNQSPAQNWTYTSHATTSLVNAGSGKCLDLKAYTKGQNSRLLTCSTAGVQKFDIVPSGHKGTDSLEYPKTAQFNTAKKGVTDAQAAAKKQLDLLKAQAAAAKKDATDTDTAEQAAYAVADKAGAPRGRALLVGQQKAQVTKASAAALDAMAKAGDTAY
;
A
#
# COMPACT_ATOMS: atom_id res chain seq x y z
N ALA A 1 -24.10 6.88 -12.78
CA ALA A 1 -24.04 7.70 -11.56
C ALA A 1 -24.08 6.74 -10.38
N ALA A 2 -22.96 6.58 -9.67
CA ALA A 2 -22.94 5.74 -8.48
C ALA A 2 -23.61 6.53 -7.35
N GLN A 3 -24.85 6.17 -7.01
CA GLN A 3 -25.42 6.64 -5.74
C GLN A 3 -24.54 6.09 -4.62
N PHE A 4 -24.15 6.98 -3.70
CA PHE A 4 -23.23 6.68 -2.59
C PHE A 4 -23.92 5.83 -1.51
N TRP A 5 -25.25 5.66 -1.59
CA TRP A 5 -26.11 4.92 -0.66
C TRP A 5 -26.80 3.75 -1.38
N LYS A 6 -27.04 2.66 -0.64
CA LYS A 6 -27.63 1.40 -1.16
C LYS A 6 -29.15 1.35 -1.06
N ASP A 7 -29.73 2.17 -0.19
CA ASP A 7 -31.16 2.34 0.07
C ASP A 7 -31.42 3.82 0.46
N GLU A 8 -32.68 4.27 0.34
CA GLU A 8 -33.06 5.62 0.82
C GLU A 8 -33.08 5.70 2.34
N ASP A 9 -33.25 4.57 3.04
CA ASP A 9 -33.34 4.50 4.49
C ASP A 9 -32.05 4.97 5.18
N GLY A 10 -30.87 4.66 4.63
CA GLY A 10 -29.59 5.17 5.12
C GLY A 10 -29.39 6.69 5.00
N PHE A 11 -30.25 7.40 4.27
CA PHE A 11 -30.29 8.88 4.28
C PHE A 11 -31.04 9.43 5.50
N TYR A 12 -31.98 8.64 6.04
CA TYR A 12 -32.84 9.02 7.17
C TYR A 12 -32.37 8.44 8.51
N GLU A 13 -31.42 7.49 8.52
CA GLU A 13 -30.72 7.06 9.73
C GLU A 13 -30.11 8.28 10.42
N ASP A 14 -30.46 8.48 11.70
CA ASP A 14 -29.90 9.56 12.49
C ASP A 14 -28.43 9.22 12.81
N PRO A 15 -27.45 10.05 12.41
CA PRO A 15 -26.05 9.78 12.67
C PRO A 15 -25.66 10.04 14.15
N THR A 16 -26.58 10.50 15.00
CA THR A 16 -26.30 10.69 16.41
C THR A 16 -25.99 9.35 17.10
N PRO A 17 -24.94 9.31 17.94
CA PRO A 17 -24.62 8.11 18.71
C PRO A 17 -25.79 7.69 19.60
N GLN A 18 -25.96 6.39 19.79
CA GLN A 18 -26.85 5.88 20.83
C GLN A 18 -26.35 6.28 22.22
N ALA A 19 -27.28 6.53 23.14
CA ALA A 19 -26.94 6.76 24.54
C ALA A 19 -26.31 5.50 25.16
N ASP A 20 -25.38 5.69 26.08
CA ASP A 20 -24.82 4.56 26.83
C ASP A 20 -25.87 3.92 27.77
N ALA A 21 -25.58 2.70 28.24
CA ALA A 21 -26.53 1.92 29.04
C ALA A 21 -26.97 2.63 30.34
N GLU A 22 -26.08 3.40 30.96
CA GLU A 22 -26.40 4.16 32.18
C GLU A 22 -27.33 5.33 31.88
N THR A 23 -27.10 6.04 30.77
CA THR A 23 -27.95 7.12 30.28
C THR A 23 -29.34 6.60 29.91
N VAL A 24 -29.42 5.48 29.17
CA VAL A 24 -30.70 4.83 28.85
C VAL A 24 -31.46 4.44 30.12
N LYS A 25 -30.75 3.90 31.13
CA LYS A 25 -31.34 3.56 32.43
C LYS A 25 -31.86 4.80 33.15
N ALA A 26 -31.13 5.92 33.13
CA ALA A 26 -31.56 7.18 33.72
C ALA A 26 -32.82 7.73 33.02
N VAL A 27 -32.85 7.70 31.68
CA VAL A 27 -34.03 8.11 30.89
C VAL A 27 -35.24 7.26 31.28
N LYS A 28 -35.09 5.93 31.34
CA LYS A 28 -36.15 4.99 31.75
C LYS A 28 -36.62 5.21 33.18
N ALA A 29 -35.70 5.45 34.12
CA ALA A 29 -36.05 5.72 35.52
C ALA A 29 -36.88 6.99 35.69
N LEU A 30 -36.59 8.02 34.88
CA LEU A 30 -37.32 9.29 34.90
C LEU A 30 -38.65 9.22 34.13
N GLY A 31 -38.64 8.67 32.91
CA GLY A 31 -39.78 8.73 32.00
C GLY A 31 -40.85 7.67 32.23
N THR A 32 -40.48 6.45 32.66
CA THR A 32 -41.46 5.36 32.85
C THR A 32 -42.56 5.72 33.86
N PRO A 33 -42.26 6.34 35.02
CA PRO A 33 -43.30 6.78 35.95
C PRO A 33 -44.18 7.91 35.42
N LEU A 34 -43.65 8.75 34.51
CA LEU A 34 -44.33 9.94 34.00
C LEU A 34 -45.20 9.63 32.77
N TYR A 35 -44.71 8.78 31.87
CA TYR A 35 -45.27 8.60 30.52
C TYR A 35 -45.50 7.13 30.15
N GLY A 36 -45.04 6.18 30.97
CA GLY A 36 -45.10 4.74 30.65
C GLY A 36 -46.46 4.07 30.85
N LYS A 37 -47.47 4.78 31.35
CA LYS A 37 -48.84 4.27 31.50
C LYS A 37 -49.74 4.79 30.38
N ASP A 38 -50.71 3.98 29.99
CA ASP A 38 -51.75 4.41 29.04
C ASP A 38 -52.49 5.65 29.58
N PRO A 39 -52.77 6.66 28.71
CA PRO A 39 -53.53 7.85 29.10
C PRO A 39 -54.93 7.50 29.63
N ASP A 40 -55.32 8.08 30.77
CA ASP A 40 -56.66 7.85 31.36
C ASP A 40 -57.75 8.50 30.48
N PRO A 41 -58.65 7.72 29.85
CA PRO A 41 -59.68 8.27 28.96
C PRO A 41 -60.74 9.10 29.69
N THR A 42 -60.72 9.15 31.02
CA THR A 42 -61.70 9.89 31.84
C THR A 42 -61.30 11.33 32.16
N VAL A 43 -60.06 11.74 31.88
CA VAL A 43 -59.63 13.14 32.03
C VAL A 43 -60.20 14.05 30.92
N PRO A 44 -60.36 15.37 31.16
CA PRO A 44 -60.87 16.31 30.18
C PRO A 44 -60.12 16.23 28.84
N GLY A 45 -60.82 16.43 27.73
CA GLY A 45 -60.30 16.12 26.39
C GLY A 45 -58.97 16.78 26.01
N GLN A 46 -58.65 17.97 26.53
CA GLN A 46 -57.34 18.60 26.29
C GLN A 46 -56.21 17.94 27.08
N ASP A 47 -56.44 17.59 28.35
CA ASP A 47 -55.47 16.90 29.19
C ASP A 47 -55.21 15.48 28.67
N TRP A 48 -56.26 14.81 28.19
CA TRP A 48 -56.15 13.50 27.55
C TRP A 48 -55.32 13.53 26.26
N GLN A 49 -55.53 14.54 25.41
CA GLN A 49 -54.76 14.71 24.17
C GLN A 49 -53.27 14.95 24.46
N GLN A 50 -52.96 15.78 25.47
CA GLN A 50 -51.59 16.04 25.88
C GLN A 50 -50.93 14.79 26.45
N ALA A 51 -51.60 14.06 27.36
CA ALA A 51 -51.09 12.81 27.91
C ALA A 51 -50.87 11.75 26.81
N THR A 52 -51.73 11.70 25.79
CA THR A 52 -51.56 10.80 24.64
C THR A 52 -50.34 11.18 23.79
N ALA A 53 -50.12 12.48 23.56
CA ALA A 53 -48.96 12.95 22.82
C ALA A 53 -47.64 12.69 23.59
N GLU A 54 -47.63 12.91 24.91
CA GLU A 54 -46.47 12.61 25.76
C GLU A 54 -46.19 11.10 25.83
N HIS A 55 -47.24 10.26 25.90
CA HIS A 55 -47.09 8.80 25.87
C HIS A 55 -46.53 8.29 24.54
N ALA A 56 -47.03 8.79 23.41
CA ALA A 56 -46.52 8.42 22.09
C ALA A 56 -45.06 8.88 21.91
N ALA A 57 -44.75 10.12 22.30
CA ALA A 57 -43.38 10.64 22.25
C ALA A 57 -42.41 9.85 23.15
N TRP A 58 -42.90 9.32 24.28
CA TRP A 58 -42.14 8.44 25.16
C TRP A 58 -41.83 7.11 24.48
N ASP A 59 -42.82 6.48 23.85
CA ASP A 59 -42.64 5.23 23.11
C ASP A 59 -41.61 5.42 21.98
N ASP A 60 -41.73 6.51 21.22
CA ASP A 60 -40.76 6.86 20.18
C ASP A 60 -39.34 7.03 20.76
N LEU A 61 -39.18 7.74 21.87
CA LEU A 61 -37.87 7.98 22.48
C LEU A 61 -37.16 6.69 22.93
N VAL A 62 -37.91 5.65 23.35
CA VAL A 62 -37.32 4.45 23.96
C VAL A 62 -37.39 3.20 23.10
N ASN A 63 -38.33 3.12 22.16
CA ASN A 63 -38.64 1.91 21.39
C ASN A 63 -38.55 2.11 19.87
N TRP A 64 -38.36 3.34 19.38
CA TRP A 64 -38.22 3.56 17.95
C TRP A 64 -36.95 2.92 17.41
N ASP A 65 -37.11 2.10 16.37
CA ASP A 65 -36.09 1.21 15.82
C ASP A 65 -34.93 1.94 15.15
N MET A 66 -35.20 3.12 14.56
CA MET A 66 -34.17 3.93 13.90
C MET A 66 -33.30 4.75 14.86
N GLU A 67 -33.78 5.03 16.08
CA GLU A 67 -33.03 5.81 17.08
C GLU A 67 -33.46 5.45 18.52
N PRO A 68 -33.23 4.21 18.99
CA PRO A 68 -33.65 3.82 20.32
C PRO A 68 -32.81 4.56 21.37
N THR A 69 -33.37 5.63 21.93
CA THR A 69 -32.72 6.52 22.90
C THR A 69 -31.38 7.06 22.40
N GLY A 70 -31.42 7.84 21.31
CA GLY A 70 -30.25 8.58 20.83
C GLY A 70 -29.70 9.55 21.89
N ALA A 71 -28.39 9.73 21.91
CA ALA A 71 -27.69 10.42 22.99
C ALA A 71 -28.13 11.89 23.14
N ASP A 72 -28.43 12.58 22.04
CA ASP A 72 -28.87 13.99 22.10
C ASP A 72 -30.30 14.13 22.65
N ASN A 73 -31.23 13.31 22.18
CA ASN A 73 -32.60 13.30 22.68
C ASN A 73 -32.65 12.86 24.16
N ALA A 74 -31.83 11.87 24.55
CA ALA A 74 -31.67 11.46 25.94
C ALA A 74 -31.14 12.60 26.83
N ARG A 75 -30.14 13.34 26.35
CA ARG A 75 -29.59 14.52 27.04
C ARG A 75 -30.66 15.58 27.26
N LEU A 76 -31.41 15.94 26.23
CA LEU A 76 -32.48 16.96 26.29
C LEU A 76 -33.61 16.56 27.25
N PHE A 77 -34.00 15.28 27.23
CA PHE A 77 -35.03 14.73 28.12
C PHE A 77 -34.59 14.77 29.58
N LEU A 78 -33.35 14.34 29.87
CA LEU A 78 -32.80 14.34 31.23
C LEU A 78 -32.58 15.76 31.76
N SER A 79 -32.05 16.68 30.94
CA SER A 79 -31.82 18.07 31.36
C SER A 79 -33.11 18.83 31.67
N SER A 80 -34.21 18.45 31.02
CA SER A 80 -35.53 19.08 31.22
C SER A 80 -36.37 18.40 32.29
N GLY A 81 -35.92 17.28 32.87
CA GLY A 81 -36.69 16.50 33.83
C GLY A 81 -37.88 15.75 33.20
N GLY A 82 -37.84 15.46 31.90
CA GLY A 82 -38.93 14.91 31.11
C GLY A 82 -39.12 15.68 29.80
N PHE A 83 -40.31 15.58 29.19
CA PHE A 83 -40.67 16.45 28.08
C PHE A 83 -40.93 17.87 28.59
N ALA A 84 -40.32 18.86 27.93
CA ALA A 84 -40.47 20.26 28.30
C ALA A 84 -41.96 20.65 28.33
N ARG A 85 -42.41 21.28 29.42
CA ARG A 85 -43.80 21.77 29.57
C ARG A 85 -43.91 23.29 29.60
N THR A 86 -42.77 23.96 29.76
CA THR A 86 -42.66 25.42 29.79
C THR A 86 -41.45 25.82 28.96
N ALA A 87 -41.65 26.79 28.07
CA ALA A 87 -40.57 27.40 27.31
C ALA A 87 -39.83 28.43 28.16
N PRO A 88 -38.50 28.54 28.04
CA PRO A 88 -37.77 29.73 28.50
C PRO A 88 -38.38 31.04 27.96
N GLU A 89 -38.33 32.11 28.75
CA GLU A 89 -38.87 33.41 28.32
C GLU A 89 -37.99 34.04 27.22
N PRO A 90 -38.55 34.49 26.09
CA PRO A 90 -37.77 35.17 25.05
C PRO A 90 -36.97 36.35 25.61
N GLY A 91 -35.67 36.37 25.33
CA GLY A 91 -34.75 37.39 25.85
C GLY A 91 -34.08 37.03 27.19
N SER A 92 -34.50 35.94 27.84
CA SER A 92 -33.79 35.38 29.00
C SER A 92 -32.47 34.71 28.62
N LEU A 93 -31.62 34.48 29.62
CA LEU A 93 -30.38 33.74 29.46
C LEU A 93 -30.67 32.29 29.05
N GLU A 94 -31.66 31.67 29.69
CA GLU A 94 -32.11 30.30 29.47
C GLU A 94 -32.59 30.11 28.02
N TYR A 95 -33.33 31.07 27.47
CA TYR A 95 -33.77 31.05 26.08
C TYR A 95 -32.59 31.10 25.11
N ARG A 96 -31.60 31.98 25.35
CA ARG A 96 -30.40 32.05 24.50
C ARG A 96 -29.56 30.79 24.59
N ILE A 97 -29.46 30.15 25.75
CA ILE A 97 -28.77 28.86 25.92
C ILE A 97 -29.49 27.79 25.09
N ALA A 98 -30.82 27.70 25.17
CA ALA A 98 -31.60 26.73 24.39
C ALA A 98 -31.42 26.92 22.87
N VAL A 99 -31.40 28.17 22.39
CA VAL A 99 -31.13 28.49 20.98
C VAL A 99 -29.72 28.05 20.54
N GLU A 100 -28.68 28.31 21.34
CA GLU A 100 -27.31 27.89 21.01
C GLU A 100 -27.12 26.36 21.06
N ASP A 101 -27.79 25.67 21.99
CA ASP A 101 -27.80 24.22 22.09
C ASP A 101 -28.42 23.57 20.83
N LEU A 102 -29.56 24.10 20.39
CA LEU A 102 -30.21 23.69 19.15
C LEU A 102 -29.34 23.92 17.90
N LYS A 103 -28.64 25.05 17.80
CA LYS A 103 -27.69 25.28 16.69
C LYS A 103 -26.54 24.29 16.70
N THR A 104 -26.11 23.84 17.87
CA THR A 104 -25.06 22.82 18.00
C THR A 104 -25.55 21.46 17.50
N ARG A 105 -26.80 21.10 17.80
CA ARG A 105 -27.47 19.92 17.22
C ARG A 105 -27.54 19.99 15.69
N PHE A 106 -27.94 21.12 15.12
CA PHE A 106 -27.99 21.29 13.66
C PHE A 106 -26.61 21.19 13.01
N ALA A 107 -25.57 21.74 13.66
CA ALA A 107 -24.19 21.65 13.20
C ALA A 107 -23.64 20.22 13.21
N ALA A 108 -24.14 19.38 14.11
CA ALA A 108 -23.84 17.95 14.18
C ALA A 108 -24.67 17.09 13.20
N CYS A 109 -25.35 17.71 12.23
CA CYS A 109 -26.24 17.04 11.27
C CYS A 109 -27.47 16.36 11.90
N GLY A 110 -27.85 16.73 13.13
CA GLY A 110 -29.14 16.36 13.70
C GLY A 110 -30.26 17.11 12.97
N TRP A 111 -30.87 16.46 11.99
CA TRP A 111 -31.88 17.06 11.11
C TRP A 111 -33.27 17.16 11.75
N ARG A 112 -33.50 16.42 12.83
CA ARG A 112 -34.77 16.39 13.56
C ARG A 112 -34.86 17.51 14.58
N THR A 113 -36.03 18.10 14.73
CA THR A 113 -36.36 18.94 15.88
C THR A 113 -36.35 18.10 17.17
N PRO A 114 -36.10 18.71 18.35
CA PRO A 114 -36.30 18.02 19.61
C PRO A 114 -37.71 17.42 19.72
N VAL A 115 -37.82 16.33 20.46
CA VAL A 115 -39.10 15.72 20.80
C VAL A 115 -39.85 16.68 21.73
N ASP A 116 -40.92 17.30 21.23
CA ASP A 116 -41.69 18.35 21.92
C ASP A 116 -43.21 18.07 21.84
N PRO A 117 -43.72 17.06 22.57
CA PRO A 117 -45.15 16.73 22.56
C PRO A 117 -46.04 17.85 23.10
N ASN A 118 -45.46 18.74 23.92
CA ASN A 118 -46.15 19.87 24.54
C ASN A 118 -46.11 21.15 23.70
N LYS A 119 -45.37 21.15 22.58
CA LYS A 119 -45.27 22.25 21.61
C LYS A 119 -44.80 23.56 22.23
N VAL A 120 -43.87 23.48 23.17
CA VAL A 120 -43.35 24.64 23.91
C VAL A 120 -42.05 25.18 23.33
N LEU A 121 -41.27 24.39 22.60
CA LEU A 121 -39.93 24.75 22.10
C LEU A 121 -39.96 25.41 20.71
N GLY A 122 -41.14 25.72 20.19
CA GLY A 122 -41.31 26.18 18.82
C GLY A 122 -40.61 27.51 18.50
N LYS A 123 -40.48 28.41 19.47
CA LYS A 123 -39.82 29.72 19.25
C LYS A 123 -38.29 29.56 19.20
N GLU A 124 -37.75 28.78 20.13
CA GLU A 124 -36.34 28.44 20.23
C GLU A 124 -35.88 27.74 18.94
N VAL A 125 -36.66 26.78 18.45
CA VAL A 125 -36.40 26.09 17.18
C VAL A 125 -36.45 27.04 16.00
N ALA A 126 -37.43 27.94 15.94
CA ALA A 126 -37.54 28.91 14.85
C ALA A 126 -36.33 29.88 14.82
N ASP A 127 -35.96 30.43 15.98
CA ASP A 127 -34.82 31.35 16.11
C ASP A 127 -33.51 30.63 15.82
N ALA A 128 -33.29 29.44 16.40
CA ALA A 128 -32.10 28.63 16.14
C ALA A 128 -31.97 28.28 14.65
N SER A 129 -33.07 27.91 13.99
CA SER A 129 -33.08 27.61 12.56
C SER A 129 -32.75 28.84 11.72
N ALA A 130 -33.32 30.00 12.03
CA ALA A 130 -33.06 31.24 11.31
C ALA A 130 -31.60 31.69 11.48
N GLU A 131 -31.08 31.69 12.71
CA GLU A 131 -29.69 32.02 13.00
C GLU A 131 -28.72 31.03 12.36
N TRP A 132 -29.02 29.73 12.41
CA TRP A 132 -28.20 28.69 11.77
C TRP A 132 -28.13 28.85 10.25
N GLN A 133 -29.26 29.14 9.60
CA GLN A 133 -29.28 29.41 8.16
C GLN A 133 -28.43 30.64 7.81
N GLN A 134 -28.43 31.68 8.63
CA GLN A 134 -27.57 32.85 8.43
C GLN A 134 -26.09 32.50 8.58
N GLU A 135 -25.71 31.74 9.62
CA GLU A 135 -24.33 31.29 9.84
C GLU A 135 -23.82 30.44 8.68
N ILE A 136 -24.63 29.49 8.22
CA ILE A 136 -24.32 28.68 7.04
C ILE A 136 -24.21 29.57 5.81
N ALA A 137 -25.18 30.43 5.52
CA ALA A 137 -25.18 31.26 4.32
C ALA A 137 -23.96 32.19 4.26
N ALA A 138 -23.58 32.78 5.39
CA ALA A 138 -22.44 33.70 5.48
C ALA A 138 -21.09 33.03 5.13
N GLN A 139 -20.93 31.74 5.44
CA GLN A 139 -19.70 30.98 5.19
C GLN A 139 -19.79 30.09 3.93
N ALA A 140 -20.81 30.27 3.09
CA ALA A 140 -21.03 29.41 1.92
C ALA A 140 -19.90 29.47 0.89
N VAL A 141 -19.31 30.65 0.67
CA VAL A 141 -18.20 30.84 -0.26
C VAL A 141 -16.99 30.02 0.20
N GLN A 142 -16.61 30.13 1.47
CA GLN A 142 -15.45 29.43 2.02
C GLN A 142 -15.67 27.91 2.07
N ARG A 143 -16.88 27.46 2.43
CA ARG A 143 -17.22 26.02 2.31
C ARG A 143 -17.03 25.50 0.90
N ASN A 144 -17.52 26.21 -0.10
CA ASN A 144 -17.39 25.80 -1.49
C ASN A 144 -15.92 25.77 -1.94
N GLN A 145 -15.09 26.71 -1.48
CA GLN A 145 -13.65 26.72 -1.73
C GLN A 145 -12.95 25.49 -1.12
N ILE A 146 -13.25 25.17 0.14
CA ILE A 146 -12.69 24.00 0.83
C ILE A 146 -13.11 22.71 0.12
N LEU A 147 -14.39 22.58 -0.25
CA LEU A 147 -14.90 21.40 -0.97
C LEU A 147 -14.28 21.26 -2.36
N THR A 148 -14.08 22.37 -3.07
CA THR A 148 -13.42 22.37 -4.39
C THR A 148 -11.97 21.91 -4.26
N ALA A 149 -11.20 22.52 -3.35
CA ALA A 149 -9.82 22.14 -3.08
C ALA A 149 -9.70 20.66 -2.66
N ASN A 150 -10.65 20.16 -1.86
CA ASN A 150 -10.69 18.75 -1.50
C ASN A 150 -10.94 17.82 -2.70
N SER A 151 -11.93 18.15 -3.53
CA SER A 151 -12.23 17.42 -4.77
C SER A 151 -11.00 17.38 -5.68
N ASP A 152 -10.30 18.50 -5.83
CA ASP A 152 -9.18 18.59 -6.76
C ASP A 152 -7.92 17.90 -6.21
N ALA A 153 -7.62 18.03 -4.92
CA ALA A 153 -6.53 17.29 -4.28
C ALA A 153 -6.75 15.77 -4.30
N THR A 154 -7.98 15.30 -4.14
CA THR A 154 -8.31 13.86 -4.21
C THR A 154 -8.22 13.32 -5.64
N LYS A 155 -8.61 14.10 -6.66
CA LYS A 155 -8.34 13.76 -8.07
C LYS A 155 -6.85 13.72 -8.36
N ALA A 156 -6.09 14.69 -7.86
CA ALA A 156 -4.64 14.73 -8.00
C ALA A 156 -3.99 13.50 -7.36
N LEU A 157 -4.48 13.08 -6.17
CA LEU A 157 -4.02 11.88 -5.49
C LEU A 157 -4.25 10.62 -6.34
N ALA A 158 -5.44 10.46 -6.91
CA ALA A 158 -5.76 9.34 -7.79
C ALA A 158 -4.88 9.33 -9.06
N ALA A 159 -4.67 10.49 -9.68
CA ALA A 159 -3.81 10.63 -10.84
C ALA A 159 -2.33 10.32 -10.50
N GLY A 160 -1.83 10.81 -9.37
CA GLY A 160 -0.46 10.54 -8.90
C GLY A 160 -0.23 9.07 -8.56
N ALA A 161 -1.19 8.41 -7.89
CA ALA A 161 -1.12 6.99 -7.61
C ALA A 161 -1.07 6.15 -8.88
N LYS A 162 -1.88 6.51 -9.90
CA LYS A 162 -1.82 5.88 -11.23
C LYS A 162 -0.46 6.09 -11.90
N ALA A 163 0.06 7.32 -11.89
CA ALA A 163 1.36 7.63 -12.49
C ALA A 163 2.50 6.81 -11.85
N LEU A 164 2.49 6.66 -10.52
CA LEU A 164 3.45 5.82 -9.80
C LEU A 164 3.34 4.35 -10.22
N GLY A 165 2.12 3.81 -10.34
CA GLY A 165 1.90 2.45 -10.83
C GLY A 165 2.41 2.23 -12.26
N GLU A 166 2.16 3.19 -13.16
CA GLU A 166 2.67 3.14 -14.53
C GLU A 166 4.20 3.22 -14.57
N MET A 167 4.81 4.03 -13.71
CA MET A 167 6.26 4.14 -13.59
C MET A 167 6.89 2.80 -13.16
N LEU A 168 6.31 2.13 -12.15
CA LEU A 168 6.75 0.78 -11.74
C LEU A 168 6.63 -0.23 -12.90
N GLY A 169 5.56 -0.15 -13.68
CA GLY A 169 5.39 -0.98 -14.87
C GLY A 169 6.51 -0.80 -15.90
N GLN A 170 6.97 0.44 -16.11
CA GLN A 170 8.11 0.72 -16.98
C GLN A 170 9.43 0.16 -16.44
N SER A 171 9.64 0.20 -15.12
CA SER A 171 10.83 -0.41 -14.48
C SER A 171 10.88 -1.92 -14.69
N TRP A 172 9.74 -2.62 -14.56
CA TRP A 172 9.65 -4.06 -14.83
C TRP A 172 9.93 -4.40 -16.29
N TYR A 173 9.39 -3.61 -17.23
CA TYR A 173 9.65 -3.80 -18.65
C TYR A 173 11.13 -3.58 -18.99
N ALA A 174 11.76 -2.55 -18.42
CA ALA A 174 13.19 -2.30 -18.58
C ALA A 174 14.04 -3.46 -18.00
N ASP A 175 13.76 -3.93 -16.78
CA ASP A 175 14.46 -5.07 -16.15
C ASP A 175 14.36 -6.35 -16.99
N HIS A 176 13.17 -6.65 -17.53
CA HIS A 176 13.00 -7.82 -18.39
C HIS A 176 13.88 -7.74 -19.65
N LEU A 177 13.90 -6.58 -20.31
CA LEU A 177 14.71 -6.37 -21.51
C LEU A 177 16.21 -6.36 -21.22
N THR A 178 16.66 -5.84 -20.07
CA THR A 178 18.08 -5.86 -19.70
C THR A 178 18.54 -7.27 -19.36
N ARG A 179 17.75 -8.06 -18.63
CA ARG A 179 18.05 -9.48 -18.38
C ARG A 179 18.09 -10.30 -19.66
N TRP A 180 17.17 -10.05 -20.59
CA TRP A 180 17.20 -10.70 -21.90
C TRP A 180 18.48 -10.34 -22.67
N GLN A 181 18.88 -9.07 -22.67
CA GLN A 181 20.14 -8.65 -23.30
C GLN A 181 21.36 -9.30 -22.65
N ASP A 182 21.42 -9.35 -21.32
CA ASP A 182 22.50 -9.98 -20.55
C ASP A 182 22.64 -11.47 -20.89
N TYR A 183 21.53 -12.21 -20.85
CA TYR A 183 21.47 -13.64 -21.16
C TYR A 183 22.04 -14.00 -22.54
N TRP A 184 21.78 -13.16 -23.55
CA TRP A 184 22.26 -13.36 -24.92
C TRP A 184 23.55 -12.61 -25.26
N SER A 185 24.09 -11.81 -24.34
CA SER A 185 25.35 -11.08 -24.56
C SER A 185 26.56 -12.03 -24.54
N ALA A 186 27.69 -11.59 -25.10
CA ALA A 186 28.89 -12.41 -25.23
C ALA A 186 29.37 -12.95 -23.88
N GLY A 187 29.40 -14.29 -23.73
CA GLY A 187 29.70 -15.01 -22.49
C GLY A 187 28.47 -15.46 -21.69
N GLY A 188 27.26 -15.22 -22.18
CA GLY A 188 26.02 -15.43 -21.40
C GLY A 188 25.42 -16.80 -21.59
N PRO A 189 24.59 -17.27 -20.65
CA PRO A 189 24.10 -18.64 -20.74
C PRO A 189 23.41 -18.94 -22.08
N GLY A 190 22.63 -18.00 -22.62
CA GLY A 190 22.05 -18.12 -23.97
C GLY A 190 23.07 -18.02 -25.08
N TRP A 191 24.05 -17.12 -24.95
CA TRP A 191 25.13 -17.00 -25.93
C TRP A 191 26.06 -18.21 -25.95
N ILE A 192 26.33 -18.85 -24.82
CA ILE A 192 27.14 -20.06 -24.66
C ILE A 192 26.39 -21.26 -25.24
N GLY A 193 25.09 -21.37 -24.94
CA GLY A 193 24.28 -22.52 -25.35
C GLY A 193 24.87 -23.84 -24.81
N ASP A 194 25.01 -24.82 -25.71
CA ASP A 194 25.61 -26.12 -25.43
C ASP A 194 27.12 -26.18 -25.71
N SER A 195 27.75 -25.03 -26.01
CA SER A 195 29.18 -24.99 -26.31
C SER A 195 30.00 -25.43 -25.09
N PRO A 196 31.08 -26.18 -25.31
CA PRO A 196 32.02 -26.47 -24.24
C PRO A 196 32.60 -25.18 -23.65
N LEU A 197 32.83 -25.20 -22.35
CA LEU A 197 33.48 -24.15 -21.58
C LEU A 197 34.63 -24.75 -20.78
N VAL A 198 35.67 -23.94 -20.59
CA VAL A 198 36.83 -24.25 -19.76
C VAL A 198 36.83 -23.31 -18.58
N LEU A 199 36.99 -23.85 -17.36
CA LEU A 199 37.11 -23.05 -16.15
C LEU A 199 38.58 -22.91 -15.81
N HIS A 200 39.16 -21.76 -16.13
CA HIS A 200 40.53 -21.43 -15.73
C HIS A 200 40.56 -21.05 -14.25
N ALA A 201 41.61 -21.47 -13.54
CA ALA A 201 41.88 -20.98 -12.20
C ALA A 201 42.26 -19.50 -12.28
N HIS A 202 41.49 -18.63 -11.62
CA HIS A 202 41.77 -17.20 -11.63
C HIS A 202 43.13 -16.93 -10.97
N GLY A 203 43.94 -16.04 -11.55
CA GLY A 203 45.31 -15.81 -11.10
C GLY A 203 46.30 -16.93 -11.45
N SER A 204 45.86 -17.99 -12.14
CA SER A 204 46.70 -19.08 -12.64
C SER A 204 46.11 -19.67 -13.93
N SER A 205 45.93 -18.82 -14.96
CA SER A 205 45.22 -19.17 -16.20
C SER A 205 45.83 -20.32 -17.01
N ALA A 206 47.07 -20.72 -16.72
CA ALA A 206 47.66 -21.95 -17.27
C ALA A 206 47.08 -23.24 -16.67
N ASN A 207 46.22 -23.13 -15.65
CA ASN A 207 45.59 -24.25 -14.96
C ASN A 207 44.07 -24.20 -15.09
N CYS A 208 43.48 -25.38 -15.27
CA CYS A 208 42.08 -25.60 -15.59
C CYS A 208 41.45 -26.57 -14.58
N LEU A 209 40.13 -26.47 -14.40
CA LEU A 209 39.33 -27.45 -13.68
C LEU A 209 39.23 -28.75 -14.51
N ASP A 210 39.70 -29.85 -13.94
CA ASP A 210 40.03 -31.08 -14.65
C ASP A 210 39.44 -32.30 -13.94
N VAL A 211 38.95 -33.28 -14.69
CA VAL A 211 38.56 -34.60 -14.16
C VAL A 211 39.79 -35.49 -14.08
N GLU A 212 40.11 -36.01 -12.89
CA GLU A 212 41.34 -36.77 -12.63
C GLU A 212 41.55 -37.91 -13.66
N GLY A 213 42.63 -37.78 -14.44
CA GLY A 213 43.02 -38.76 -15.45
C GLY A 213 42.02 -38.94 -16.60
N GLY A 214 41.04 -38.04 -16.75
CA GLY A 214 39.95 -38.17 -17.72
C GLY A 214 39.06 -39.40 -17.50
N LYS A 215 39.06 -39.97 -16.29
CA LYS A 215 38.24 -41.13 -15.95
C LYS A 215 36.76 -40.76 -16.04
N LYS A 216 35.92 -41.77 -16.31
CA LYS A 216 34.47 -41.59 -16.52
C LYS A 216 33.63 -42.18 -15.39
N ASP A 217 34.26 -42.72 -14.36
CA ASP A 217 33.58 -43.39 -13.26
C ASP A 217 32.98 -42.39 -12.27
N ASN A 218 31.83 -42.75 -11.70
CA ASN A 218 31.23 -42.01 -10.61
C ASN A 218 32.20 -41.92 -9.42
N GLY A 219 32.33 -40.73 -8.85
CA GLY A 219 33.24 -40.49 -7.73
C GLY A 219 34.67 -40.18 -8.11
N THR A 220 34.97 -40.09 -9.42
CA THR A 220 36.27 -39.58 -9.89
C THR A 220 36.47 -38.15 -9.38
N PRO A 221 37.59 -37.83 -8.71
CA PRO A 221 37.87 -36.49 -8.21
C PRO A 221 37.98 -35.44 -9.32
N VAL A 222 37.56 -34.21 -9.00
CA VAL A 222 37.84 -33.03 -9.81
C VAL A 222 39.03 -32.30 -9.21
N GLN A 223 40.01 -31.95 -10.03
CA GLN A 223 41.31 -31.42 -9.63
C GLN A 223 41.66 -30.15 -10.41
N ILE A 224 42.71 -29.45 -9.96
CA ILE A 224 43.40 -28.45 -10.77
C ILE A 224 44.49 -29.12 -11.60
N TYR A 225 44.54 -28.87 -12.91
CA TYR A 225 45.60 -29.41 -13.78
C TYR A 225 46.02 -28.41 -14.83
N THR A 226 47.24 -28.55 -15.35
CA THR A 226 47.72 -27.70 -16.47
C THR A 226 46.77 -27.85 -17.64
N CYS A 227 46.31 -26.72 -18.20
CA CYS A 227 45.42 -26.71 -19.34
C CYS A 227 46.08 -27.45 -20.51
N ASN A 228 45.43 -28.51 -20.98
CA ASN A 228 45.93 -29.45 -21.98
C ASN A 228 44.96 -29.65 -23.16
N GLY A 229 43.81 -28.96 -23.15
CA GLY A 229 42.81 -29.00 -24.23
C GLY A 229 42.00 -30.29 -24.33
N SER A 230 42.22 -31.25 -23.43
CA SER A 230 41.46 -32.51 -23.43
C SER A 230 40.00 -32.30 -23.01
N ALA A 231 39.13 -33.23 -23.40
CA ALA A 231 37.72 -33.23 -22.99
C ALA A 231 37.53 -33.41 -21.46
N ALA A 232 38.57 -33.79 -20.71
CA ALA A 232 38.55 -33.84 -19.24
C ALA A 232 38.50 -32.44 -18.59
N GLN A 233 38.87 -31.40 -19.34
CA GLN A 233 38.87 -29.99 -18.89
C GLN A 233 37.74 -29.16 -19.48
N GLN A 234 36.94 -29.79 -20.34
CA GLN A 234 35.81 -29.18 -21.02
C GLN A 234 34.53 -29.55 -20.29
N TRP A 235 33.70 -28.55 -20.07
CA TRP A 235 32.42 -28.65 -19.38
C TRP A 235 31.32 -28.09 -20.26
N GLN A 236 30.07 -28.46 -20.03
CA GLN A 236 28.89 -27.93 -20.73
C GLN A 236 27.82 -27.59 -19.70
N ILE A 237 27.05 -26.55 -19.97
CA ILE A 237 25.86 -26.22 -19.17
C ILE A 237 24.73 -27.13 -19.69
N ARG A 238 24.27 -28.06 -18.87
CA ARG A 238 23.15 -28.96 -19.21
C ARG A 238 22.17 -28.99 -18.04
N ASP A 239 20.91 -28.63 -18.32
CA ASP A 239 19.82 -28.61 -17.32
C ASP A 239 20.20 -27.85 -16.03
N GLY A 240 20.97 -26.77 -16.15
CA GLY A 240 21.44 -25.96 -15.02
C GLY A 240 22.65 -26.52 -14.24
N ALA A 241 23.25 -27.63 -14.69
CA ALA A 241 24.45 -28.22 -14.10
C ALA A 241 25.66 -28.12 -15.03
N LEU A 242 26.87 -28.16 -14.44
CA LEU A 242 28.13 -28.26 -15.19
C LEU A 242 28.47 -29.73 -15.46
N ALA A 243 28.27 -30.19 -16.68
CA ALA A 243 28.55 -31.55 -17.11
C ALA A 243 29.90 -31.63 -17.83
N ASN A 244 30.78 -32.55 -17.43
CA ASN A 244 32.05 -32.77 -18.12
C ASN A 244 31.82 -33.42 -19.49
N VAL A 245 32.48 -32.90 -20.52
CA VAL A 245 32.30 -33.33 -21.92
C VAL A 245 32.76 -34.77 -22.16
N ALA A 246 33.86 -35.21 -21.52
CA ALA A 246 34.41 -36.56 -21.72
C ALA A 246 33.53 -37.67 -21.11
N SER A 247 32.92 -37.41 -19.95
CA SER A 247 32.18 -38.40 -19.16
C SER A 247 30.66 -38.26 -19.25
N GLY A 248 30.15 -37.09 -19.60
CA GLY A 248 28.72 -36.74 -19.53
C GLY A 248 28.18 -36.62 -18.10
N LYS A 249 29.07 -36.54 -17.09
CA LYS A 249 28.73 -36.50 -15.66
C LYS A 249 28.85 -35.09 -15.10
N CYS A 250 28.06 -34.80 -14.08
CA CYS A 250 27.94 -33.48 -13.48
C CYS A 250 28.98 -33.24 -12.39
N LEU A 251 29.44 -31.99 -12.26
CA LEU A 251 30.25 -31.50 -11.15
C LEU A 251 29.47 -31.62 -9.84
N ASP A 252 29.96 -32.43 -8.91
CA ASP A 252 29.18 -32.95 -7.79
C ASP A 252 29.91 -32.78 -6.46
N VAL A 253 29.19 -32.33 -5.43
CA VAL A 253 29.64 -32.37 -4.04
C VAL A 253 29.43 -33.79 -3.50
N LYS A 254 30.52 -34.47 -3.13
CA LYS A 254 30.47 -35.88 -2.71
C LYS A 254 29.45 -36.10 -1.59
N SER A 255 28.50 -37.01 -1.86
CA SER A 255 27.44 -37.39 -0.93
C SER A 255 26.59 -36.23 -0.40
N ALA A 256 26.51 -35.12 -1.16
CA ALA A 256 25.87 -33.87 -0.74
C ALA A 256 26.39 -33.33 0.60
N GLY A 257 27.66 -33.60 0.93
CA GLY A 257 28.28 -33.14 2.18
C GLY A 257 28.34 -31.62 2.28
N THR A 258 28.05 -31.07 3.45
CA THR A 258 28.03 -29.62 3.69
C THR A 258 29.23 -29.12 4.50
N ALA A 259 30.13 -30.03 4.91
CA ALA A 259 31.31 -29.69 5.70
C ALA A 259 32.44 -29.12 4.83
N ASP A 260 33.23 -28.21 5.41
CA ASP A 260 34.48 -27.74 4.81
C ASP A 260 35.43 -28.92 4.60
N GLY A 261 36.02 -29.02 3.41
CA GLY A 261 36.85 -30.16 3.02
C GLY A 261 36.11 -31.29 2.29
N THR A 262 34.79 -31.23 2.15
CA THR A 262 34.04 -32.22 1.36
C THR A 262 34.60 -32.28 -0.07
N ALA A 263 34.91 -33.48 -0.57
CA ALA A 263 35.52 -33.63 -1.89
C ALA A 263 34.55 -33.25 -3.02
N ILE A 264 35.09 -32.67 -4.09
CA ILE A 264 34.37 -32.48 -5.35
C ILE A 264 34.72 -33.59 -6.32
N GLN A 265 33.71 -34.12 -7.00
CA GLN A 265 33.81 -35.27 -7.88
C GLN A 265 32.95 -35.07 -9.13
N ILE A 266 33.02 -36.01 -10.07
CA ILE A 266 31.97 -36.18 -11.08
C ILE A 266 31.01 -37.29 -10.68
N TRP A 267 29.73 -37.07 -10.94
CA TRP A 267 28.68 -38.05 -10.67
C TRP A 267 27.61 -38.03 -11.76
N THR A 268 26.89 -39.15 -11.93
CA THR A 268 25.72 -39.19 -12.82
C THR A 268 24.79 -38.01 -12.51
N CYS A 269 24.46 -37.24 -13.54
CA CYS A 269 23.58 -36.08 -13.40
C CYS A 269 22.23 -36.51 -12.83
N ASN A 270 21.82 -35.91 -11.70
CA ASN A 270 20.63 -36.29 -10.95
C ASN A 270 19.82 -35.08 -10.45
N GLN A 271 20.14 -33.88 -10.91
CA GLN A 271 19.47 -32.60 -10.57
C GLN A 271 19.43 -32.30 -9.06
N SER A 272 20.25 -32.98 -8.24
CA SER A 272 20.31 -32.70 -6.82
C SER A 272 21.00 -31.36 -6.54
N PRO A 273 20.72 -30.72 -5.38
CA PRO A 273 21.44 -29.51 -4.96
C PRO A 273 22.97 -29.67 -4.88
N ALA A 274 23.49 -30.91 -4.78
CA ALA A 274 24.92 -31.21 -4.80
C ALA A 274 25.58 -30.95 -6.17
N GLN A 275 24.79 -30.85 -7.25
CA GLN A 275 25.25 -30.65 -8.62
C GLN A 275 24.87 -29.27 -9.18
N ASN A 276 24.14 -28.48 -8.39
CA ASN A 276 23.73 -27.13 -8.76
C ASN A 276 24.74 -26.11 -8.22
N TRP A 277 25.26 -25.29 -9.13
CA TRP A 277 26.28 -24.29 -8.85
C TRP A 277 25.81 -22.92 -9.36
N THR A 278 25.83 -21.91 -8.49
CA THR A 278 25.61 -20.52 -8.86
C THR A 278 26.93 -19.89 -9.27
N TYR A 279 26.96 -19.24 -10.43
CA TYR A 279 28.14 -18.58 -11.00
C TYR A 279 27.75 -17.52 -12.05
N THR A 280 28.72 -16.70 -12.46
CA THR A 280 28.59 -15.71 -13.55
C THR A 280 29.55 -16.09 -14.66
N SER A 281 29.04 -16.27 -15.88
CA SER A 281 29.84 -16.78 -17.01
C SER A 281 30.67 -15.73 -17.76
N HIS A 282 30.45 -14.43 -17.50
CA HIS A 282 31.11 -13.31 -18.18
C HIS A 282 32.10 -12.52 -17.33
N ALA A 283 32.31 -12.95 -16.08
CA ALA A 283 33.17 -12.28 -15.13
C ALA A 283 33.88 -13.34 -14.28
N THR A 284 34.99 -12.97 -13.64
CA THR A 284 35.61 -13.80 -12.62
C THR A 284 34.60 -14.14 -11.54
N THR A 285 34.37 -15.42 -11.30
CA THR A 285 33.27 -15.89 -10.45
C THR A 285 33.72 -16.95 -9.46
N SER A 286 32.92 -17.17 -8.41
CA SER A 286 33.04 -18.37 -7.58
C SER A 286 31.94 -19.34 -7.98
N LEU A 287 32.26 -20.63 -8.00
CA LEU A 287 31.24 -21.67 -8.10
C LEU A 287 30.67 -21.92 -6.70
N VAL A 288 29.48 -21.38 -6.41
CA VAL A 288 28.81 -21.57 -5.12
C VAL A 288 27.82 -22.71 -5.24
N ASN A 289 27.98 -23.77 -4.45
CA ASN A 289 27.06 -24.89 -4.47
C ASN A 289 25.72 -24.51 -3.80
N ALA A 290 24.60 -24.73 -4.49
CA ALA A 290 23.28 -24.34 -4.01
C ALA A 290 22.81 -25.16 -2.79
N GLY A 291 23.27 -26.41 -2.64
CA GLY A 291 22.91 -27.27 -1.51
C GLY A 291 23.61 -26.92 -0.20
N SER A 292 24.78 -26.30 -0.25
CA SER A 292 25.63 -26.03 0.92
C SER A 292 25.93 -24.55 1.16
N GLY A 293 25.74 -23.68 0.17
CA GLY A 293 26.14 -22.27 0.21
C GLY A 293 27.67 -22.06 0.22
N LYS A 294 28.45 -23.12 -0.06
CA LYS A 294 29.92 -23.11 -0.02
C LYS A 294 30.53 -23.11 -1.42
N CYS A 295 31.78 -22.69 -1.51
CA CYS A 295 32.48 -22.49 -2.76
C CYS A 295 33.35 -23.70 -3.12
N LEU A 296 33.50 -23.96 -4.42
CA LEU A 296 34.56 -24.83 -4.92
C LEU A 296 35.92 -24.16 -4.66
N ASP A 297 36.81 -24.90 -4.01
CA ASP A 297 38.15 -24.47 -3.61
C ASP A 297 39.21 -25.40 -4.21
N LEU A 298 40.17 -24.82 -4.91
CA LEU A 298 41.29 -25.56 -5.50
C LEU A 298 42.38 -25.89 -4.47
N LYS A 299 42.26 -25.40 -3.23
CA LYS A 299 43.20 -25.53 -2.11
C LYS A 299 44.54 -24.82 -2.33
N ALA A 300 45.19 -25.05 -3.46
CA ALA A 300 46.41 -24.39 -3.93
C ALA A 300 46.54 -24.57 -5.45
N TYR A 301 47.36 -23.76 -6.13
CA TYR A 301 47.66 -23.96 -7.55
C TYR A 301 48.69 -25.07 -7.78
N THR A 302 48.53 -26.20 -7.10
CA THR A 302 49.40 -27.38 -7.24
C THR A 302 48.76 -28.36 -8.21
N LYS A 303 49.42 -28.62 -9.32
CA LYS A 303 48.94 -29.56 -10.35
C LYS A 303 48.59 -30.92 -9.76
N GLY A 304 47.40 -31.43 -10.09
CA GLY A 304 46.87 -32.69 -9.59
C GLY A 304 46.19 -32.59 -8.22
N GLN A 305 46.12 -31.40 -7.63
CA GLN A 305 45.46 -31.23 -6.34
C GLN A 305 43.94 -31.30 -6.52
N ASN A 306 43.32 -32.25 -5.83
CA ASN A 306 41.86 -32.37 -5.78
C ASN A 306 41.22 -31.15 -5.14
N SER A 307 40.14 -30.70 -5.76
CA SER A 307 39.28 -29.63 -5.27
C SER A 307 38.35 -30.10 -4.16
N ARG A 308 37.89 -29.14 -3.36
CA ARG A 308 37.03 -29.38 -2.21
C ARG A 308 35.97 -28.29 -2.10
N LEU A 309 34.95 -28.57 -1.32
CA LEU A 309 34.01 -27.58 -0.84
C LEU A 309 34.62 -26.83 0.34
N LEU A 310 34.53 -25.51 0.36
CA LEU A 310 35.01 -24.69 1.47
C LEU A 310 34.13 -23.44 1.63
N THR A 311 34.05 -22.92 2.84
CA THR A 311 33.46 -21.60 3.11
C THR A 311 33.98 -20.57 2.10
N CYS A 312 33.04 -19.82 1.49
CA CYS A 312 33.35 -18.85 0.45
C CYS A 312 34.20 -17.70 0.99
N SER A 313 35.19 -17.30 0.20
CA SER A 313 36.13 -16.23 0.50
C SER A 313 36.48 -15.44 -0.77
N THR A 314 37.30 -14.41 -0.62
CA THR A 314 37.85 -13.63 -1.75
C THR A 314 39.13 -14.23 -2.32
N ALA A 315 39.58 -15.40 -1.83
CA ALA A 315 40.82 -16.01 -2.26
C ALA A 315 40.77 -16.45 -3.73
N GLY A 316 41.86 -16.20 -4.48
CA GLY A 316 41.95 -16.54 -5.90
C GLY A 316 41.75 -18.03 -6.20
N VAL A 317 42.08 -18.91 -5.26
CA VAL A 317 41.87 -20.38 -5.37
C VAL A 317 40.39 -20.80 -5.38
N GLN A 318 39.48 -19.88 -5.10
CA GLN A 318 38.02 -20.07 -5.19
C GLN A 318 37.40 -19.24 -6.34
N LYS A 319 38.23 -18.71 -7.23
CA LYS A 319 37.82 -17.84 -8.33
C LYS A 319 38.17 -18.51 -9.66
N PHE A 320 37.26 -18.40 -10.61
CA PHE A 320 37.34 -19.03 -11.92
C PHE A 320 37.02 -18.02 -13.02
N ASP A 321 37.78 -18.12 -14.10
CA ASP A 321 37.51 -17.40 -15.35
C ASP A 321 36.93 -18.41 -16.35
N ILE A 322 35.63 -18.28 -16.63
CA ILE A 322 34.89 -19.19 -17.52
C ILE A 322 35.12 -18.76 -18.97
N VAL A 323 35.66 -19.65 -19.79
CA VAL A 323 35.99 -19.38 -21.19
C VAL A 323 35.28 -20.39 -22.10
N PRO A 324 34.21 -19.98 -22.79
CA PRO A 324 33.53 -20.80 -23.80
C PRO A 324 34.42 -21.01 -25.03
N SER A 325 34.45 -22.23 -25.57
CA SER A 325 35.41 -22.64 -26.60
C SER A 325 34.98 -22.33 -28.05
N GLY A 326 33.88 -21.60 -28.28
CA GLY A 326 33.60 -21.13 -29.64
C GLY A 326 32.17 -20.86 -30.09
N HIS A 327 31.19 -20.59 -29.22
CA HIS A 327 29.93 -20.05 -29.74
C HIS A 327 30.18 -18.60 -30.19
N LYS A 328 30.10 -18.29 -31.49
CA LYS A 328 30.19 -16.87 -31.95
C LYS A 328 28.85 -16.13 -31.82
N GLY A 329 27.89 -16.70 -31.10
CA GLY A 329 26.51 -16.23 -31.02
C GLY A 329 25.73 -16.47 -32.32
N THR A 330 26.32 -16.31 -33.50
CA THR A 330 25.59 -16.34 -34.79
C THR A 330 25.29 -17.74 -35.34
N ASP A 331 25.84 -18.79 -34.73
CA ASP A 331 25.98 -20.11 -35.38
C ASP A 331 24.84 -21.08 -34.99
N SER A 332 23.96 -20.68 -34.07
CA SER A 332 22.72 -21.37 -33.72
C SER A 332 21.51 -20.67 -34.36
N LEU A 333 20.61 -21.44 -34.98
CA LEU A 333 19.34 -20.95 -35.55
C LEU A 333 18.44 -20.24 -34.52
N GLU A 334 18.68 -20.44 -33.23
CA GLU A 334 17.90 -19.89 -32.12
C GLU A 334 18.47 -18.58 -31.56
N TYR A 335 19.67 -18.15 -31.97
CA TYR A 335 20.27 -16.92 -31.43
C TYR A 335 19.56 -15.65 -31.94
N PRO A 336 19.30 -14.66 -31.07
CA PRO A 336 18.63 -13.44 -31.49
C PRO A 336 19.42 -12.63 -32.55
N LYS A 337 18.71 -12.18 -33.57
CA LYS A 337 19.27 -11.31 -34.62
C LYS A 337 19.64 -9.94 -34.04
N THR A 338 20.60 -9.25 -34.66
CA THR A 338 20.98 -7.87 -34.31
C THR A 338 19.77 -6.92 -34.22
N ALA A 339 18.76 -7.10 -35.09
CA ALA A 339 17.53 -6.33 -35.04
C ALA A 339 16.78 -6.49 -33.71
N GLN A 340 16.74 -7.69 -33.12
CA GLN A 340 16.08 -7.95 -31.84
C GLN A 340 16.84 -7.29 -30.68
N PHE A 341 18.18 -7.31 -30.71
CA PHE A 341 18.99 -6.54 -29.75
C PHE A 341 18.73 -5.03 -29.86
N ASN A 342 18.65 -4.50 -31.08
CA ASN A 342 18.32 -3.09 -31.29
C ASN A 342 16.92 -2.75 -30.74
N THR A 343 15.94 -3.63 -30.94
CA THR A 343 14.60 -3.48 -30.37
C THR A 343 14.62 -3.51 -28.85
N ALA A 344 15.35 -4.45 -28.22
CA ALA A 344 15.46 -4.52 -26.77
C ALA A 344 16.14 -3.27 -26.19
N LYS A 345 17.26 -2.84 -26.78
CA LYS A 345 17.97 -1.63 -26.38
C LYS A 345 17.07 -0.38 -26.50
N LYS A 346 16.35 -0.24 -27.61
CA LYS A 346 15.38 0.84 -27.80
C LYS A 346 14.27 0.76 -26.75
N GLY A 347 13.76 -0.43 -26.47
CA GLY A 347 12.72 -0.66 -25.47
C GLY A 347 13.13 -0.22 -24.07
N VAL A 348 14.39 -0.45 -23.66
CA VAL A 348 14.92 0.06 -22.39
C VAL A 348 14.93 1.59 -22.37
N THR A 349 15.45 2.23 -23.43
CA THR A 349 15.46 3.70 -23.52
C THR A 349 14.04 4.29 -23.52
N ASP A 350 13.11 3.67 -24.26
CA ASP A 350 11.70 4.10 -24.32
C ASP A 350 11.03 3.97 -22.94
N ALA A 351 11.31 2.88 -22.21
CA ALA A 351 10.77 2.64 -20.88
C ALA A 351 11.28 3.68 -19.87
N GLN A 352 12.57 3.99 -19.90
CA GLN A 352 13.15 5.06 -19.08
C GLN A 352 12.51 6.41 -19.39
N ALA A 353 12.34 6.74 -20.68
CA ALA A 353 11.67 7.98 -21.09
C ALA A 353 10.20 8.02 -20.65
N ALA A 354 9.48 6.90 -20.72
CA ALA A 354 8.10 6.79 -20.25
C ALA A 354 8.01 6.93 -18.72
N ALA A 355 8.90 6.27 -17.97
CA ALA A 355 8.99 6.41 -16.51
C ALA A 355 9.24 7.86 -16.11
N LYS A 356 10.15 8.55 -16.81
CA LYS A 356 10.43 9.98 -16.56
C LYS A 356 9.20 10.86 -16.76
N LYS A 357 8.40 10.62 -17.80
CA LYS A 357 7.14 11.35 -18.03
C LYS A 357 6.15 11.15 -16.88
N GLN A 358 6.05 9.92 -16.35
CA GLN A 358 5.18 9.63 -15.20
C GLN A 358 5.67 10.30 -13.92
N LEU A 359 6.98 10.32 -13.69
CA LEU A 359 7.57 11.07 -12.57
C LEU A 359 7.25 12.57 -12.66
N ASP A 360 7.35 13.15 -13.85
CA ASP A 360 7.01 14.57 -14.06
C ASP A 360 5.52 14.83 -13.82
N LEU A 361 4.64 13.94 -14.26
CA LEU A 361 3.21 14.01 -13.96
C LEU A 361 2.95 13.92 -12.46
N LEU A 362 3.57 12.97 -11.75
CA LEU A 362 3.44 12.79 -10.32
C LEU A 362 3.88 14.05 -9.55
N LYS A 363 5.00 14.66 -9.95
CA LYS A 363 5.48 15.93 -9.38
C LYS A 363 4.51 17.08 -9.62
N ALA A 364 3.92 17.16 -10.81
CA ALA A 364 2.90 18.16 -11.12
C ALA A 364 1.65 17.98 -10.23
N GLN A 365 1.19 16.74 -10.02
CA GLN A 365 0.07 16.46 -9.12
C GLN A 365 0.39 16.82 -7.67
N ALA A 366 1.61 16.52 -7.19
CA ALA A 366 2.06 16.90 -5.85
C ALA A 366 2.07 18.43 -5.66
N ALA A 367 2.54 19.18 -6.66
CA ALA A 367 2.52 20.64 -6.63
C ALA A 367 1.09 21.20 -6.61
N ALA A 368 0.17 20.63 -7.42
CA ALA A 368 -1.23 21.02 -7.43
C ALA A 368 -1.91 20.79 -6.07
N ALA A 369 -1.78 19.58 -5.51
CA ALA A 369 -2.38 19.27 -4.21
C ALA A 369 -1.80 20.12 -3.06
N LYS A 370 -0.53 20.51 -3.13
CA LYS A 370 0.06 21.44 -2.16
C LYS A 370 -0.56 22.84 -2.25
N LYS A 371 -0.88 23.30 -3.46
CA LYS A 371 -1.65 24.53 -3.66
C LYS A 371 -3.05 24.40 -3.06
N ASP A 372 -3.75 23.30 -3.33
CA ASP A 372 -5.09 23.04 -2.79
C ASP A 372 -5.11 23.00 -1.25
N ALA A 373 -4.07 22.44 -0.63
CA ALA A 373 -3.90 22.47 0.83
C ALA A 373 -3.76 23.90 1.37
N THR A 374 -3.01 24.76 0.66
CA THR A 374 -2.84 26.18 1.03
C THR A 374 -4.14 26.97 0.84
N ASP A 375 -4.86 26.71 -0.26
CA ASP A 375 -6.14 27.36 -0.56
C ASP A 375 -7.21 26.97 0.47
N THR A 376 -7.23 25.70 0.87
CA THR A 376 -8.05 25.18 1.96
C THR A 376 -7.76 25.90 3.28
N ASP A 377 -6.50 26.05 3.67
CA ASP A 377 -6.12 26.77 4.89
C ASP A 377 -6.57 28.23 4.85
N THR A 378 -6.39 28.87 3.70
CA THR A 378 -6.82 30.26 3.50
C THR A 378 -8.34 30.40 3.61
N ALA A 379 -9.09 29.48 3.01
CA ALA A 379 -10.55 29.49 3.08
C ALA A 379 -11.06 29.22 4.51
N GLU A 380 -10.42 28.33 5.26
CA GLU A 380 -10.75 28.07 6.66
C GLU A 380 -10.53 29.32 7.53
N GLN A 381 -9.39 29.99 7.38
CA GLN A 381 -9.12 31.25 8.10
C GLN A 381 -10.10 32.37 7.73
N ALA A 382 -10.45 32.48 6.44
CA ALA A 382 -11.45 33.45 5.99
C ALA A 382 -12.83 33.16 6.60
N ALA A 383 -13.20 31.89 6.75
CA ALA A 383 -14.47 31.49 7.35
C ALA A 383 -14.50 31.79 8.85
N TYR A 384 -13.37 31.61 9.56
CA TYR A 384 -13.25 32.04 10.95
C TYR A 384 -13.40 33.55 11.11
N ALA A 385 -12.83 34.35 10.21
CA ALA A 385 -13.03 35.80 10.24
C ALA A 385 -14.51 36.21 10.01
N VAL A 386 -15.23 35.47 9.16
CA VAL A 386 -16.68 35.66 8.97
C VAL A 386 -17.44 35.33 10.25
N ALA A 387 -17.12 34.19 10.90
CA ALA A 387 -17.74 33.79 12.17
C ALA A 387 -17.49 34.83 13.28
N ASP A 388 -16.24 35.28 13.43
CA ASP A 388 -15.87 36.31 14.43
C ASP A 388 -16.64 37.61 14.22
N LYS A 389 -16.75 38.08 12.97
CA LYS A 389 -17.49 39.29 12.63
C LYS A 389 -18.99 39.15 12.94
N ALA A 390 -19.53 37.95 12.81
CA ALA A 390 -20.92 37.64 13.13
C ALA A 390 -21.15 37.37 14.63
N GLY A 391 -20.11 37.31 15.45
CA GLY A 391 -20.22 36.88 16.85
C GLY A 391 -20.57 35.39 17.01
N ALA A 392 -20.35 34.59 15.97
CA ALA A 392 -20.64 33.15 15.97
C ALA A 392 -19.38 32.35 16.35
N PRO A 393 -19.52 31.18 17.01
CA PRO A 393 -18.42 30.27 17.25
C PRO A 393 -17.75 29.82 15.95
N ARG A 394 -16.41 29.96 15.91
CA ARG A 394 -15.58 29.45 14.82
C ARG A 394 -15.81 27.95 14.62
N GLY A 395 -15.91 27.53 13.37
CA GLY A 395 -15.96 26.10 13.02
C GLY A 395 -17.35 25.47 13.02
N ARG A 396 -18.35 26.04 13.71
CA ARG A 396 -19.69 25.45 13.79
C ARG A 396 -20.33 25.24 12.41
N ALA A 397 -20.30 26.26 11.56
CA ALA A 397 -20.78 26.18 10.18
C ALA A 397 -19.78 25.52 9.19
N LEU A 398 -18.68 24.94 9.69
CA LEU A 398 -17.58 24.37 8.90
C LEU A 398 -17.23 22.94 9.29
N LEU A 399 -17.99 22.23 10.14
CA LEU A 399 -17.59 20.92 10.64
C LEU A 399 -17.17 19.94 9.51
N VAL A 400 -18.00 19.81 8.48
CA VAL A 400 -17.66 19.01 7.27
C VAL A 400 -16.49 19.64 6.51
N GLY A 401 -16.45 20.96 6.40
CA GLY A 401 -15.34 21.69 5.77
C GLY A 401 -13.98 21.38 6.42
N GLN A 402 -13.88 21.41 7.75
CA GLN A 402 -12.66 21.10 8.49
C GLN A 402 -12.19 19.66 8.25
N GLN A 403 -13.11 18.70 8.21
CA GLN A 403 -12.77 17.31 7.85
C GLN A 403 -12.22 17.23 6.42
N LYS A 404 -12.86 17.91 5.46
CA LYS A 404 -12.40 17.95 4.07
C LYS A 404 -11.07 18.66 3.93
N ALA A 405 -10.83 19.70 4.73
CA ALA A 405 -9.55 20.39 4.80
C ALA A 405 -8.42 19.46 5.24
N GLN A 406 -8.66 18.63 6.26
CA GLN A 406 -7.70 17.61 6.70
C GLN A 406 -7.41 16.58 5.60
N VAL A 407 -8.44 16.11 4.89
CA VAL A 407 -8.27 15.18 3.76
C VAL A 407 -7.45 15.81 2.62
N THR A 408 -7.64 17.10 2.33
CA THR A 408 -6.84 17.83 1.34
C THR A 408 -5.36 17.83 1.72
N LYS A 409 -5.04 18.15 2.98
CA LYS A 409 -3.67 18.15 3.52
C LYS A 409 -3.03 16.76 3.47
N ALA A 410 -3.79 15.73 3.87
CA ALA A 410 -3.34 14.34 3.81
C ALA A 410 -3.04 13.90 2.37
N SER A 411 -3.89 14.29 1.40
CA SER A 411 -3.69 13.99 -0.02
C SER A 411 -2.42 14.65 -0.56
N ALA A 412 -2.17 15.91 -0.20
CA ALA A 412 -0.94 16.62 -0.56
C ALA A 412 0.32 15.96 0.02
N ALA A 413 0.28 15.58 1.30
CA ALA A 413 1.39 14.89 1.95
C ALA A 413 1.69 13.51 1.32
N ALA A 414 0.64 12.75 0.99
CA ALA A 414 0.78 11.46 0.31
C ALA A 414 1.43 11.62 -1.08
N LEU A 415 1.02 12.62 -1.85
CA LEU A 415 1.63 12.91 -3.16
C LEU A 415 3.10 13.35 -3.05
N ASP A 416 3.45 14.17 -2.06
CA ASP A 416 4.84 14.56 -1.81
C ASP A 416 5.72 13.34 -1.48
N ALA A 417 5.22 12.42 -0.65
CA ALA A 417 5.90 11.17 -0.35
C ALA A 417 6.06 10.28 -1.60
N MET A 418 5.01 10.15 -2.41
CA MET A 418 5.07 9.38 -3.66
C MET A 418 6.06 10.00 -4.66
N ALA A 419 6.09 11.33 -4.80
CA ALA A 419 7.04 12.01 -5.69
C ALA A 419 8.49 11.76 -5.27
N LYS A 420 8.79 11.83 -3.96
CA LYS A 420 10.10 11.49 -3.41
C LYS A 420 10.49 10.04 -3.65
N ALA A 421 9.55 9.10 -3.43
CA ALA A 421 9.78 7.70 -3.75
C ALA A 421 10.08 7.51 -5.25
N GLY A 422 9.37 8.23 -6.12
CA GLY A 422 9.63 8.23 -7.55
C GLY A 422 11.03 8.75 -7.92
N ASP A 423 11.52 9.80 -7.26
CA ASP A 423 12.88 10.30 -7.44
C ASP A 423 13.96 9.29 -7.03
N THR A 424 13.69 8.44 -6.04
CA THR A 424 14.63 7.38 -5.63
C THR A 424 14.59 6.15 -6.53
N ALA A 425 13.47 5.93 -7.22
CA ALA A 425 13.24 4.73 -8.02
C ALA A 425 13.60 4.92 -9.51
N TYR A 426 13.57 6.16 -10.00
CA TYR A 426 14.08 6.56 -11.32
C TYR A 426 15.59 6.75 -11.27
#